data_AF-A0A661IPJ8-F1
#
_entry.id   AF-A0A661IPJ8-F1
#
_cell.length_a   1.000
_cell.length_b   1.000
_cell.length_c   1.000
_cell.angle_alpha   90.00
_cell.angle_beta   90.00
_cell.angle_gamma   90.00
#
_symmetry.space_group_name_H-M   'P 1'
#
loop_
_entity.id
_entity.type
_entity.pdbx_description
1 polymer ?
#
loop_
_entity_poly.entity_id
_entity_poly.type
_entity_poly.pdbx_seq_one_letter_code
_entity_poly.pdbx_strand_id
1 'polypeptide(L)'
;MAQGEEFIVTHSIARLCDEYDKGFLALKKEIKALTPYYVWRPDIPNALEEIPALYFDEEDVKRAIEMARKALDFVKRAMNP
;
A
#
# COMPACT_ATOMS: atom_id res chain seq x y z
N MET A 1 -20.98 18.05 7.73
CA MET A 1 -20.70 16.60 7.84
C MET A 1 -19.65 16.29 6.80
N ALA A 2 -18.40 16.02 7.21
CA ALA A 2 -17.33 15.71 6.28
C ALA A 2 -17.51 14.27 5.80
N GLN A 3 -17.82 14.11 4.51
CA GLN A 3 -17.80 12.81 3.85
C GLN A 3 -16.31 12.37 3.77
N GLY A 4 -15.92 11.32 4.51
CA GLY A 4 -14.54 10.80 4.49
C GLY A 4 -13.93 10.44 5.87
N GLU A 5 -14.64 10.59 6.98
CA GLU A 5 -14.16 10.23 8.33
C GLU A 5 -14.56 8.82 8.79
N GLU A 6 -14.70 7.85 7.87
CA GLU A 6 -14.83 6.46 8.31
C GLU A 6 -13.46 5.91 8.71
N PHE A 7 -13.34 5.46 9.96
CA PHE A 7 -12.14 4.76 10.45
C PHE A 7 -12.03 3.41 9.76
N ILE A 8 -11.30 3.37 8.65
CA ILE A 8 -11.03 2.12 7.92
C ILE A 8 -9.89 1.39 8.63
N VAL A 9 -10.22 0.35 9.39
CA VAL A 9 -9.21 -0.53 10.03
C VAL A 9 -8.82 -1.63 9.05
N THR A 10 -7.87 -1.34 8.16
CA THR A 10 -7.30 -2.33 7.24
C THR A 10 -5.82 -2.06 6.97
N HIS A 11 -5.07 -3.12 6.67
CA HIS A 11 -3.70 -3.03 6.15
C HIS A 11 -3.65 -3.12 4.62
N SER A 12 -4.80 -3.25 3.95
CA SER A 12 -4.87 -3.27 2.49
C SER A 12 -4.76 -1.87 1.93
N ILE A 13 -3.57 -1.53 1.41
CA ILE A 13 -3.31 -0.28 0.68
C ILE A 13 -4.30 -0.11 -0.48
N ALA A 14 -4.64 -1.20 -1.17
CA ALA A 14 -5.61 -1.19 -2.25
C ALA A 14 -7.01 -0.75 -1.79
N ARG A 15 -7.48 -1.26 -0.63
CA ARG A 15 -8.77 -0.85 -0.05
C ARG A 15 -8.72 0.59 0.44
N LEU A 16 -7.62 0.98 1.09
CA LEU A 16 -7.45 2.37 1.53
C LEU A 16 -7.53 3.35 0.35
N CYS A 17 -7.01 3.00 -0.83
CA CYS A 17 -7.07 3.87 -1.99
C CYS A 17 -8.45 3.93 -2.67
N ASP A 18 -9.32 2.93 -2.48
CA ASP A 18 -10.65 2.90 -3.12
C ASP A 18 -11.65 3.87 -2.48
N GLU A 19 -11.36 4.33 -1.26
CA GLU A 19 -12.27 5.14 -0.44
C GLU A 19 -12.05 6.66 -0.61
N TYR A 20 -11.08 7.07 -1.42
CA TYR A 20 -10.73 8.49 -1.64
C TYR A 20 -10.91 8.92 -3.12
N ASP A 21 -10.48 10.15 -3.44
CA ASP A 21 -10.69 10.76 -4.75
C ASP A 21 -9.99 10.03 -5.94
N LYS A 22 -10.26 10.49 -7.16
CA LYS A 22 -9.70 9.90 -8.40
C LYS A 22 -8.17 9.86 -8.43
N GLY A 23 -7.48 10.73 -7.70
CA GLY A 23 -6.03 10.71 -7.57
C GLY A 23 -5.51 9.46 -6.86
N PHE A 24 -6.23 8.98 -5.85
CA PHE A 24 -5.90 7.74 -5.14
C PHE A 24 -6.10 6.49 -6.00
N LEU A 25 -7.04 6.50 -6.96
CA LEU A 25 -7.20 5.38 -7.90
C LEU A 25 -6.01 5.23 -8.86
N ALA A 26 -5.38 6.34 -9.26
CA ALA A 26 -4.15 6.30 -10.06
C ALA A 26 -2.99 5.78 -9.19
N LEU A 27 -2.81 6.34 -8.00
CA LEU A 27 -1.80 5.92 -7.04
C LEU A 27 -1.90 4.42 -6.71
N LYS A 28 -3.13 3.89 -6.53
CA LYS A 28 -3.39 2.47 -6.26
C LYS A 28 -2.70 1.56 -7.27
N LYS A 29 -2.74 1.89 -8.56
CA LYS A 29 -2.12 1.05 -9.60
C LYS A 29 -0.60 0.96 -9.43
N GLU A 30 0.01 2.03 -8.94
CA GLU A 30 1.45 2.12 -8.71
C GLU A 30 1.88 1.46 -7.41
N ILE A 31 1.08 1.54 -6.34
CA ILE A 31 1.51 1.14 -5.00
C ILE A 31 0.85 -0.14 -4.46
N LYS A 32 -0.15 -0.71 -5.13
CA LYS A 32 -0.80 -1.97 -4.67
C LYS A 32 0.19 -3.14 -4.56
N ALA A 33 1.29 -3.09 -5.30
CA ALA A 33 2.37 -4.08 -5.22
C ALA A 33 3.14 -4.02 -3.88
N LEU A 34 2.85 -3.05 -3.01
CA LEU A 34 3.33 -3.08 -1.64
C LEU A 34 2.64 -4.12 -0.76
N THR A 35 1.42 -4.55 -1.12
CA THR A 35 0.63 -5.47 -0.30
C THR A 35 1.32 -6.81 -0.05
N PRO A 36 1.92 -7.50 -1.03
CA PRO A 36 2.64 -8.75 -0.81
C PRO A 36 3.80 -8.67 0.19
N TYR A 37 4.50 -7.53 0.29
CA TYR A 37 5.57 -7.34 1.29
C TYR A 37 5.06 -7.37 2.74
N TYR A 38 3.75 -7.21 2.94
CA TYR A 38 3.12 -7.31 4.26
C TYR A 38 2.61 -8.73 4.55
N VAL A 39 2.42 -9.57 3.52
CA VAL A 39 1.76 -10.88 3.67
C VAL A 39 2.79 -11.99 3.98
N TRP A 40 3.35 -11.95 5.19
CA TRP A 40 4.14 -13.05 5.74
C TRP A 40 3.42 -13.83 6.86
N ARG A 41 2.14 -13.58 7.11
CA ARG A 41 1.44 -14.30 8.19
C ARG A 41 0.74 -15.56 7.66
N PRO A 42 0.93 -16.74 8.30
CA PRO A 42 0.35 -18.01 7.87
C PRO A 42 -1.19 -18.04 7.81
N ASP A 43 -1.86 -17.09 8.48
CA ASP A 43 -3.31 -16.97 8.54
C ASP A 43 -3.90 -16.11 7.42
N ILE A 44 -3.08 -15.53 6.54
CA ILE A 44 -3.54 -14.71 5.42
C ILE A 44 -3.64 -15.56 4.14
N PRO A 45 -4.78 -15.57 3.43
CA PRO A 45 -4.91 -16.22 2.13
C PRO A 45 -3.85 -15.70 1.14
N ASN A 46 -3.14 -16.63 0.48
CA ASN A 46 -2.03 -16.35 -0.44
C ASN A 46 -0.78 -15.74 0.23
N ALA A 47 -0.56 -16.00 1.52
CA ALA A 47 0.70 -15.68 2.17
C ALA A 47 1.88 -16.45 1.55
N LEU A 48 3.07 -15.88 1.69
CA LEU A 48 4.30 -16.56 1.33
C LEU A 48 4.43 -17.85 2.15
N GLU A 49 4.74 -18.96 1.48
CA GLU A 49 4.90 -20.27 2.12
C GLU A 49 6.20 -20.35 2.93
N GLU A 50 7.24 -19.60 2.52
CA GLU A 50 8.54 -19.54 3.17
C GLU A 50 8.89 -18.14 3.74
N ILE A 51 10.10 -18.00 4.28
CA ILE A 51 10.60 -16.75 4.89
C ILE A 51 10.69 -15.65 3.82
N PRO A 52 10.23 -14.40 4.06
CA PRO A 52 10.18 -13.35 3.04
C PRO A 52 11.55 -12.99 2.48
N ALA A 53 12.60 -13.12 3.29
CA ALA A 53 13.99 -12.92 2.88
C ALA A 53 14.45 -13.89 1.76
N LEU A 54 13.70 -14.96 1.48
CA LEU A 54 13.96 -15.88 0.37
C LEU A 54 13.23 -15.49 -0.93
N TYR A 55 12.19 -14.65 -0.84
CA TYR A 55 11.38 -14.23 -2.00
C TYR A 55 11.75 -12.85 -2.54
N PHE A 56 12.36 -11.99 -1.71
CA PHE A 56 12.62 -10.60 -2.06
C PHE A 56 14.10 -10.32 -2.13
N ASP A 57 14.51 -9.65 -3.19
CA ASP A 57 15.88 -9.24 -3.42
C ASP A 57 16.10 -7.73 -3.22
N GLU A 58 17.31 -7.25 -3.50
CA GLU A 58 17.67 -5.84 -3.38
C GLU A 58 16.85 -4.94 -4.33
N GLU A 59 16.48 -5.42 -5.51
CA GLU A 59 15.66 -4.66 -6.45
C GLU A 59 14.23 -4.51 -5.95
N ASP A 60 13.67 -5.57 -5.35
CA ASP A 60 12.37 -5.53 -4.71
C ASP A 60 12.35 -4.52 -3.55
N VAL A 61 13.41 -4.49 -2.74
CA VAL A 61 13.57 -3.49 -1.67
C VAL A 61 13.61 -2.07 -2.24
N LYS A 62 14.39 -1.83 -3.30
CA LYS A 62 14.47 -0.52 -3.97
C LYS A 62 13.10 -0.09 -4.50
N ARG A 63 12.40 -1.00 -5.20
CA ARG A 63 11.05 -0.76 -5.73
C ARG A 63 10.05 -0.46 -4.61
N ALA A 64 10.09 -1.21 -3.50
CA ALA A 64 9.23 -0.98 -2.34
C ALA A 64 9.45 0.40 -1.72
N ILE A 65 10.71 0.80 -1.53
CA ILE A 65 11.05 2.13 -1.00
C ILE A 65 10.55 3.24 -1.94
N GLU A 66 10.71 3.08 -3.25
CA GLU A 66 10.23 4.06 -4.22
C GLU A 66 8.70 4.20 -4.18
N MET A 67 7.96 3.08 -4.16
CA MET A 67 6.50 3.08 -4.04
C MET A 67 6.03 3.75 -2.74
N ALA A 68 6.69 3.45 -1.61
CA ALA A 68 6.37 4.06 -0.33
C ALA A 68 6.61 5.58 -0.34
N ARG A 69 7.71 6.04 -0.94
CA ARG A 69 7.99 7.48 -1.11
C ARG A 69 6.90 8.16 -1.95
N LYS A 70 6.51 7.56 -3.09
CA LYS A 70 5.42 8.08 -3.93
C LYS A 70 4.11 8.23 -3.15
N ALA A 71 3.74 7.22 -2.37
CA ALA A 71 2.55 7.28 -1.52
C ALA A 71 2.62 8.43 -0.51
N LEU A 72 3.74 8.56 0.21
CA LEU A 72 3.95 9.63 1.18
C LEU A 72 3.88 11.01 0.54
N ASP A 73 4.54 11.21 -0.60
CA ASP A 73 4.57 12.50 -1.28
C ASP A 73 3.22 12.88 -1.88
N PHE A 74 2.43 11.89 -2.31
CA PHE A 74 1.06 12.12 -2.74
C PHE A 74 0.18 12.57 -1.56
N VAL A 75 0.21 11.83 -0.44
CA VAL A 75 -0.59 12.16 0.75
C VAL A 75 -0.22 13.52 1.32
N LYS A 76 1.08 13.85 1.41
CA LYS A 76 1.53 15.18 1.86
C LYS A 76 0.96 16.32 1.02
N ARG A 77 0.92 16.15 -0.31
CA ARG A 77 0.33 17.14 -1.22
C ARG A 77 -1.18 17.24 -1.06
N ALA A 78 -1.87 16.13 -0.85
CA ALA A 78 -3.30 16.12 -0.60
C ALA A 78 -3.68 16.79 0.74
N MET A 79 -2.80 16.74 1.75
CA MET A 79 -3.00 17.35 3.07
C MET A 79 -2.66 18.84 3.13
N ASN A 80 -1.79 19.34 2.23
CA ASN A 80 -1.42 20.75 2.11
C ASN A 80 -1.80 21.26 0.70
N PRO A 81 -3.09 21.48 0.42
CA PRO A 81 -3.58 21.92 -0.88
C PRO A 81 -3.14 23.35 -1.26
#